data_AF-A0A960XJS3-F1
#
_entry.id   AF-A0A960XJS3-F1
#
_cell.length_a   1.000
_cell.length_b   1.000
_cell.length_c   1.000
_cell.angle_alpha   90.00
_cell.angle_beta   90.00
_cell.angle_gamma   90.00
#
_symmetry.space_group_name_H-M   'P 1'
#
loop_
_entity.id
_entity.type
_entity.pdbx_description
1 polymer ?
#
loop_
_entity_poly.entity_id
_entity_poly.type
_entity_poly.pdbx_seq_one_letter_code
_entity_poly.pdbx_strand_id
1 'polypeptide(L)'
;MPDTDPVNLTIMRALLGAERQFVSGSHLARELGVSRVSIWTRMEQLRSQGFEFEAATRKGYRIIKKPKDLNALLTRSYLTEQSSCPRLVFLNAIDSTNDHATRLLANDYEAPFIVISNQQTLGRGRMGRTWYSPPSSNLYMSLGSRPYVRPDRMQLFTLWMGVNVARHLKEGLHLEIGLKWPNDLYFDGKKLGGMLTEARVDTDYLRELIFGIGLNV
;
A
#
# COMPACT_ATOMS: atom_id res chain seq x y z
N MET A 1 -14.22 -8.58 3.72
CA MET A 1 -14.18 -7.42 2.81
C MET A 1 -14.26 -7.93 1.39
N PRO A 2 -15.13 -7.38 0.52
CA PRO A 2 -15.32 -7.85 -0.85
C PRO A 2 -14.15 -7.51 -1.81
N ASP A 3 -13.17 -6.73 -1.37
CA ASP A 3 -12.20 -6.05 -2.26
C ASP A 3 -11.05 -6.92 -2.80
N THR A 4 -11.00 -8.21 -2.49
CA THR A 4 -9.93 -9.10 -2.98
C THR A 4 -10.43 -10.52 -3.23
N ASP A 5 -11.36 -10.67 -4.16
CA ASP A 5 -11.71 -11.97 -4.73
C ASP A 5 -10.47 -12.57 -5.42
N PRO A 6 -10.01 -13.79 -5.06
CA PRO A 6 -8.88 -14.46 -5.70
C PRO A 6 -9.00 -14.50 -7.23
N VAL A 7 -10.22 -14.62 -7.75
CA VAL A 7 -10.47 -14.63 -9.20
C VAL A 7 -10.14 -13.27 -9.82
N ASN A 8 -10.53 -12.17 -9.19
CA ASN A 8 -10.20 -10.83 -9.68
C ASN A 8 -8.68 -10.58 -9.62
N LEU A 9 -7.99 -11.12 -8.62
CA LEU A 9 -6.53 -11.02 -8.51
C LEU A 9 -5.84 -11.76 -9.66
N THR A 10 -6.27 -12.97 -9.97
CA THR A 10 -5.72 -13.74 -11.11
C THR A 10 -5.98 -13.04 -12.44
N ILE A 11 -7.20 -12.54 -12.68
CA ILE A 11 -7.52 -11.76 -13.89
C ILE A 11 -6.59 -10.54 -13.99
N MET A 12 -6.43 -9.79 -12.90
CA MET A 12 -5.62 -8.57 -12.90
C MET A 12 -4.13 -8.88 -13.14
N ARG A 13 -3.59 -9.93 -12.51
CA ARG A 13 -2.21 -10.39 -12.75
C ARG A 13 -1.97 -10.80 -14.21
N ALA A 14 -2.90 -11.57 -14.80
CA ALA A 14 -2.81 -11.96 -16.20
C ALA A 14 -2.81 -10.76 -17.14
N LEU A 15 -3.68 -9.77 -16.90
CA LEU A 15 -3.77 -8.56 -17.71
C LEU A 15 -2.54 -7.65 -17.53
N LEU A 16 -2.00 -7.51 -16.31
CA LEU A 16 -0.80 -6.72 -16.07
C LEU A 16 0.44 -7.36 -16.69
N GLY A 17 0.56 -8.69 -16.61
CA GLY A 17 1.68 -9.45 -17.20
C GLY A 17 1.68 -9.47 -18.73
N ALA A 18 0.51 -9.30 -19.36
CA ALA A 18 0.39 -9.17 -20.81
C ALA A 18 0.74 -7.77 -21.34
N GLU A 19 0.96 -6.78 -20.45
CA GLU A 19 1.27 -5.39 -20.77
C GLU A 19 0.34 -4.78 -21.85
N ARG A 20 0.83 -4.65 -23.09
CA ARG A 20 0.12 -4.08 -24.24
C ARG A 20 -0.58 -5.13 -25.10
N GLN A 21 -0.58 -6.39 -24.71
CA GLN A 21 -1.23 -7.48 -25.45
C GLN A 21 -2.64 -7.74 -24.92
N PHE A 22 -3.45 -8.42 -25.73
CA PHE A 22 -4.80 -8.84 -25.34
C PHE A 22 -4.75 -10.19 -24.63
N VAL A 23 -5.53 -10.32 -23.56
CA VAL A 23 -5.76 -11.58 -22.85
C VAL A 23 -7.16 -12.10 -23.19
N SER A 24 -7.23 -13.31 -23.72
CA SER A 24 -8.49 -13.92 -24.15
C SER A 24 -9.43 -14.18 -22.97
N GLY A 25 -10.66 -13.67 -23.05
CA GLY A 25 -11.70 -13.97 -22.04
C GLY A 25 -12.07 -15.45 -21.96
N SER A 26 -12.00 -16.18 -23.09
CA SER A 26 -12.19 -17.64 -23.10
C SER A 26 -11.04 -18.37 -22.41
N HIS A 27 -9.81 -17.86 -22.54
CA HIS A 27 -8.65 -18.40 -21.83
C HIS A 27 -8.82 -18.22 -20.32
N LEU A 28 -9.09 -16.99 -19.87
CA LEU A 28 -9.34 -16.66 -18.47
C LEU A 28 -10.48 -17.51 -17.88
N ALA A 29 -11.60 -17.65 -18.60
CA ALA A 29 -12.73 -18.46 -18.17
C ALA A 29 -12.35 -19.93 -17.92
N ARG A 30 -11.59 -20.53 -18.85
CA ARG A 30 -11.12 -21.92 -18.74
C ARG A 30 -10.11 -22.11 -17.60
N GLU A 31 -9.17 -21.19 -17.46
CA GLU A 31 -8.14 -21.23 -16.41
C GLU A 31 -8.75 -21.12 -15.01
N LEU A 32 -9.76 -20.27 -14.86
CA LEU A 32 -10.44 -20.01 -13.59
C LEU A 32 -11.60 -20.96 -13.30
N GLY A 33 -11.95 -21.86 -14.23
CA GLY A 33 -13.10 -22.75 -14.08
C GLY A 33 -14.45 -22.02 -14.01
N VAL A 34 -14.57 -20.84 -14.62
CA VAL A 34 -15.79 -20.00 -14.60
C VAL A 34 -16.35 -19.77 -16.01
N SER A 35 -17.60 -19.29 -16.10
CA SER A 35 -18.21 -18.98 -17.40
C SER A 35 -17.60 -17.72 -18.03
N ARG A 36 -17.69 -17.60 -19.37
CA ARG A 36 -17.29 -16.36 -20.08
C ARG A 36 -18.13 -15.14 -19.65
N VAL A 37 -19.40 -15.36 -19.30
CA VAL A 37 -20.28 -14.30 -18.78
C VAL A 37 -19.76 -13.82 -17.43
N SER A 38 -19.30 -14.73 -16.57
CA SER A 38 -18.68 -14.39 -15.28
C SER A 38 -17.41 -13.52 -15.46
N ILE A 39 -16.59 -13.81 -16.47
CA ILE A 39 -15.45 -12.94 -16.80
C ILE A 39 -15.93 -11.55 -17.18
N TRP A 40 -16.94 -11.44 -18.08
CA TRP A 40 -17.50 -10.15 -18.46
C TRP A 40 -18.04 -9.35 -17.25
N THR A 41 -18.83 -9.97 -16.38
CA THR A 41 -19.34 -9.33 -15.16
C THR A 41 -18.22 -8.82 -14.26
N ARG A 42 -17.13 -9.58 -14.13
CA ARG A 42 -15.94 -9.16 -13.37
C ARG A 42 -15.22 -7.99 -14.03
N MET A 43 -15.09 -7.99 -15.36
CA MET A 43 -14.52 -6.84 -16.08
C MET A 43 -15.33 -5.57 -15.83
N GLU A 44 -16.67 -5.65 -15.83
CA GLU A 44 -17.53 -4.51 -15.52
C GLU A 44 -17.41 -4.05 -14.05
N GLN A 45 -17.26 -4.98 -13.11
CA GLN A 45 -16.93 -4.62 -11.71
C GLN A 45 -15.57 -3.91 -11.61
N LEU A 46 -14.56 -4.34 -12.38
CA LEU A 46 -13.27 -3.67 -12.39
C LEU A 46 -13.37 -2.27 -13.02
N ARG A 47 -14.23 -2.08 -14.03
CA ARG A 47 -14.50 -0.74 -14.59
C ARG A 47 -15.05 0.23 -13.55
N SER A 48 -15.95 -0.22 -12.68
CA SER A 48 -16.48 0.64 -11.61
C SER A 48 -15.44 1.03 -10.55
N GLN A 49 -14.29 0.34 -10.51
CA GLN A 49 -13.13 0.70 -9.68
C GLN A 49 -12.12 1.62 -10.38
N GLY A 50 -12.45 2.16 -11.56
CA GLY A 50 -11.61 3.12 -12.28
C GLY A 50 -10.61 2.50 -13.27
N PHE A 51 -10.71 1.20 -13.54
CA PHE A 51 -9.97 0.58 -14.64
C PHE A 51 -10.67 0.87 -15.98
N GLU A 52 -9.89 1.07 -17.03
CA GLU A 52 -10.41 1.06 -18.39
C GLU A 52 -9.74 -0.07 -19.17
N PHE A 53 -10.57 -0.86 -19.84
CA PHE A 53 -10.13 -1.95 -20.72
C PHE A 53 -10.58 -1.70 -22.15
N GLU A 54 -9.72 -2.03 -23.09
CA GLU A 54 -10.10 -2.22 -24.48
C GLU A 54 -10.54 -3.68 -24.67
N ALA A 55 -11.70 -3.88 -25.31
CA ALA A 55 -12.21 -5.19 -25.65
C ALA A 55 -12.20 -5.35 -27.18
N ALA A 56 -11.57 -6.43 -27.66
CA ALA A 56 -11.50 -6.72 -29.10
C ALA A 56 -12.02 -8.13 -29.40
N THR A 57 -12.89 -8.23 -30.39
CA THR A 57 -13.50 -9.48 -30.85
C THR A 57 -12.43 -10.52 -31.19
N ARG A 58 -12.58 -11.75 -30.68
CA ARG A 58 -11.61 -12.86 -30.80
C ARG A 58 -10.23 -12.65 -30.17
N LYS A 59 -9.93 -11.48 -29.59
CA LYS A 59 -8.66 -11.20 -28.89
C LYS A 59 -8.82 -11.18 -27.37
N GLY A 60 -9.91 -10.60 -26.86
CA GLY A 60 -10.20 -10.48 -25.44
C GLY A 60 -9.99 -9.07 -24.92
N TYR A 61 -9.34 -8.92 -23.77
CA TYR A 61 -9.24 -7.67 -23.02
C TYR A 61 -7.79 -7.20 -22.87
N ARG A 62 -7.59 -5.88 -22.84
CA ARG A 62 -6.31 -5.23 -22.54
C ARG A 62 -6.54 -4.03 -21.62
N ILE A 63 -5.71 -3.86 -20.60
CA ILE A 63 -5.76 -2.65 -19.75
C ILE A 63 -5.27 -1.46 -20.57
N ILE A 64 -6.09 -0.41 -20.65
CA ILE A 64 -5.70 0.89 -21.25
C ILE A 64 -5.50 1.98 -20.19
N LYS A 65 -6.15 1.85 -19.02
CA LYS A 65 -5.99 2.78 -17.91
C LYS A 65 -6.16 2.06 -16.57
N LYS A 66 -5.37 2.50 -15.60
CA LYS A 66 -5.42 2.06 -14.20
C LYS A 66 -6.06 3.16 -13.35
N PRO A 67 -6.72 2.83 -12.23
CA PRO A 67 -7.15 3.85 -11.28
C PRO A 67 -5.96 4.69 -10.83
N LYS A 68 -6.19 6.01 -10.71
CA LYS A 68 -5.20 6.94 -10.15
C LYS A 68 -5.04 6.76 -8.64
N ASP A 69 -6.14 6.44 -7.98
CA ASP A 69 -6.22 6.30 -6.53
C ASP A 69 -5.68 4.96 -6.07
N LEU A 70 -5.34 4.85 -4.79
CA LEU A 70 -4.94 3.58 -4.20
C LEU A 70 -6.07 2.58 -4.38
N ASN A 71 -5.77 1.50 -5.11
CA ASN A 71 -6.67 0.39 -5.34
C ASN A 71 -6.06 -0.88 -4.74
N ALA A 72 -6.80 -1.53 -3.84
CA ALA A 72 -6.33 -2.70 -3.11
C ALA A 72 -5.98 -3.87 -4.04
N LEU A 73 -6.81 -4.12 -5.05
CA LEU A 73 -6.59 -5.18 -6.02
C LEU A 73 -5.35 -4.91 -6.87
N LEU A 74 -5.20 -3.69 -7.41
CA LEU A 74 -4.04 -3.29 -8.20
C LEU A 74 -2.75 -3.43 -7.39
N THR A 75 -2.75 -2.91 -6.17
CA THR A 75 -1.59 -2.97 -5.28
C THR A 75 -1.18 -4.42 -5.03
N ARG A 76 -2.14 -5.30 -4.69
CA ARG A 76 -1.86 -6.74 -4.49
C ARG A 76 -1.43 -7.46 -5.76
N SER A 77 -1.86 -6.99 -6.92
CA SER A 77 -1.47 -7.58 -8.20
C SER A 77 0.01 -7.34 -8.52
N TYR A 78 0.60 -6.25 -8.00
CA TYR A 78 2.05 -6.01 -8.08
C TYR A 78 2.86 -6.78 -7.03
N LEU A 79 2.23 -7.26 -5.96
CA LEU A 79 2.90 -8.08 -4.96
C LEU A 79 3.05 -9.51 -5.49
N THR A 80 4.28 -9.97 -5.59
CA THR A 80 4.59 -11.34 -6.00
C THR A 80 4.28 -12.31 -4.87
N GLU A 81 3.99 -13.57 -5.18
CA GLU A 81 3.75 -14.60 -4.14
C GLU A 81 5.00 -14.89 -3.30
N GLN A 82 6.18 -14.54 -3.81
CA GLN A 82 7.47 -14.66 -3.14
C GLN A 82 7.80 -13.43 -2.27
N SER A 83 6.98 -12.37 -2.32
CA SER A 83 7.22 -11.19 -1.50
C SER A 83 6.91 -11.51 -0.04
N SER A 84 7.87 -11.23 0.85
CA SER A 84 7.71 -11.30 2.31
C SER A 84 6.85 -10.14 2.83
N CYS A 85 5.84 -9.73 2.05
CA CYS A 85 5.01 -8.58 2.36
C CYS A 85 4.09 -8.92 3.54
N PRO A 86 4.08 -8.09 4.60
CA PRO A 86 3.10 -8.22 5.66
C PRO A 86 1.66 -8.15 5.16
N ARG A 87 0.71 -8.60 5.98
CA ARG A 87 -0.73 -8.49 5.66
C ARG A 87 -1.09 -7.01 5.44
N LEU A 88 -1.78 -6.72 4.34
CA LEU A 88 -2.23 -5.36 4.03
C LEU A 88 -3.68 -5.13 4.46
N VAL A 89 -3.92 -4.03 5.16
CA VAL A 89 -5.22 -3.48 5.53
C VAL A 89 -5.44 -2.20 4.72
N PHE A 90 -6.38 -2.24 3.78
CA PHE A 90 -6.70 -1.10 2.92
C PHE A 90 -7.95 -0.38 3.41
N LEU A 91 -7.89 0.95 3.44
CA LEU A 91 -9.00 1.80 3.88
C LEU A 91 -9.15 3.00 2.96
N ASN A 92 -10.36 3.31 2.50
CA ASN A 92 -10.57 4.50 1.66
C ASN A 92 -10.35 5.81 2.44
N ALA A 93 -10.87 5.88 3.67
CA ALA A 93 -10.62 7.00 4.57
C ALA A 93 -10.54 6.48 6.00
N ILE A 94 -9.68 7.11 6.80
CA ILE A 94 -9.48 6.78 8.21
C ILE A 94 -9.15 8.05 9.00
N ASP A 95 -9.19 8.02 10.33
CA ASP A 95 -8.66 9.11 11.15
C ASP A 95 -7.14 9.25 10.96
N SER A 96 -6.39 8.19 11.25
CA SER A 96 -4.94 8.10 11.11
C SER A 96 -4.56 6.63 10.94
N THR A 97 -3.67 6.37 9.98
CA THR A 97 -3.11 5.03 9.73
C THR A 97 -2.33 4.52 10.95
N ASN A 98 -1.63 5.39 11.68
CA ASN A 98 -0.94 5.05 12.93
C ASN A 98 -1.92 4.70 14.06
N ASP A 99 -3.01 5.45 14.19
CA ASP A 99 -4.04 5.14 15.20
C ASP A 99 -4.74 3.84 14.91
N HIS A 100 -5.04 3.60 13.63
CA HIS A 100 -5.66 2.36 13.23
C HIS A 100 -4.72 1.17 13.48
N ALA A 101 -3.41 1.31 13.19
CA ALA A 101 -2.42 0.31 13.55
C ALA A 101 -2.34 0.07 15.08
N THR A 102 -2.43 1.14 15.88
CA THR A 102 -2.49 1.03 17.35
C THR A 102 -3.70 0.23 17.81
N ARG A 103 -4.89 0.52 17.25
CA ARG A 103 -6.11 -0.22 17.57
C ARG A 103 -6.03 -1.68 17.14
N LEU A 104 -5.45 -1.97 15.98
CA LEU A 104 -5.26 -3.34 15.52
C LEU A 104 -4.34 -4.14 16.45
N LEU A 105 -3.20 -3.57 16.85
CA LEU A 105 -2.30 -4.21 17.81
C LEU A 105 -2.96 -4.42 19.19
N ALA A 106 -3.74 -3.45 19.66
CA ALA A 106 -4.48 -3.57 20.94
C ALA A 106 -5.59 -4.63 20.90
N ASN A 107 -6.09 -4.99 19.72
CA ASN A 107 -7.08 -6.06 19.51
C ASN A 107 -6.43 -7.37 19.03
N ASP A 108 -5.13 -7.56 19.30
CA ASP A 108 -4.38 -8.77 18.96
C ASP A 108 -4.38 -9.17 17.49
N TYR A 109 -4.52 -8.20 16.59
CA TYR A 109 -4.33 -8.44 15.17
C TYR A 109 -2.90 -8.95 14.89
N GLU A 110 -2.80 -9.97 14.04
CA GLU A 110 -1.54 -10.65 13.76
C GLU A 110 -0.53 -9.71 13.10
N ALA A 111 0.63 -9.57 13.73
CA ALA A 111 1.75 -8.73 13.28
C ALA A 111 2.85 -9.58 12.63
N PRO A 112 3.60 -9.05 11.64
CA PRO A 112 3.50 -7.68 11.12
C PRO A 112 2.34 -7.49 10.14
N PHE A 113 1.85 -6.25 10.05
CA PHE A 113 0.86 -5.83 9.07
C PHE A 113 1.08 -4.38 8.65
N ILE A 114 0.51 -3.99 7.52
CA ILE A 114 0.58 -2.63 7.01
C ILE A 114 -0.84 -2.11 6.83
N VAL A 115 -1.12 -0.93 7.40
CA VAL A 115 -2.32 -0.15 7.14
C VAL A 115 -2.01 0.86 6.05
N ILE A 116 -2.84 0.93 5.01
CA ILE A 116 -2.71 1.91 3.94
C ILE A 116 -4.06 2.60 3.74
N SER A 117 -4.05 3.92 3.53
CA SER A 117 -5.28 4.65 3.23
C SER A 117 -5.13 5.66 2.10
N ASN A 118 -6.24 5.91 1.38
CA ASN A 118 -6.36 6.99 0.41
C ASN A 118 -6.47 8.37 1.08
N GLN A 119 -6.97 8.46 2.31
CA GLN A 119 -7.22 9.72 3.01
C GLN A 119 -7.09 9.56 4.53
N GLN A 120 -6.52 10.57 5.20
CA GLN A 120 -6.59 10.67 6.67
C GLN A 120 -7.33 11.94 7.07
N THR A 121 -8.37 11.82 7.89
CA THR A 121 -9.14 12.96 8.39
C THR A 121 -8.47 13.65 9.57
N LEU A 122 -7.64 12.92 10.33
CA LEU A 122 -6.89 13.36 11.49
C LEU A 122 -5.42 12.92 11.39
N GLY A 123 -4.83 13.06 10.20
CA GLY A 123 -3.43 12.74 9.95
C GLY A 123 -2.49 13.47 10.91
N ARG A 124 -1.49 12.76 11.44
CA ARG A 124 -0.59 13.28 12.48
C ARG A 124 0.87 13.33 12.03
N GLY A 125 1.55 14.36 12.50
CA GLY A 125 3.01 14.47 12.54
C GLY A 125 3.52 14.49 13.99
N ARG A 126 4.81 14.74 14.15
CA ARG A 126 5.44 14.87 15.46
C ARG A 126 4.92 16.08 16.24
N MET A 127 5.02 15.99 17.57
CA MET A 127 4.72 17.09 18.50
C MET A 127 3.31 17.67 18.31
N GLY A 128 2.33 16.80 18.01
CA GLY A 128 0.93 17.17 17.85
C GLY A 128 0.59 17.94 16.57
N ARG A 129 1.54 18.09 15.63
CA ARG A 129 1.26 18.74 14.34
C ARG A 129 0.33 17.89 13.48
N THR A 130 -0.54 18.53 12.71
CA THR A 130 -1.38 17.86 11.72
C THR A 130 -0.56 17.54 10.45
N TRP A 131 -0.77 16.36 9.88
CA TRP A 131 -0.30 16.00 8.54
C TRP A 131 -1.48 16.06 7.57
N TYR A 132 -1.49 17.09 6.71
CA TYR A 132 -2.55 17.28 5.72
C TYR A 132 -2.59 16.08 4.76
N SER A 133 -3.71 15.38 4.75
CA SER A 133 -3.84 14.09 4.08
C SER A 133 -5.07 14.01 3.16
N PRO A 134 -5.11 14.79 2.06
CA PRO A 134 -6.22 14.78 1.12
C PRO A 134 -6.39 13.41 0.44
N PRO A 135 -7.59 13.10 -0.09
CA PRO A 135 -7.81 11.90 -0.86
C PRO A 135 -6.94 11.88 -2.14
N SER A 136 -6.69 10.68 -2.67
CA SER A 136 -6.35 10.48 -4.09
C SER A 136 -5.06 11.19 -4.59
N SER A 137 -4.09 11.41 -3.70
CA SER A 137 -2.91 12.25 -4.01
C SER A 137 -1.59 11.78 -3.40
N ASN A 138 -1.60 11.11 -2.25
CA ASN A 138 -0.40 10.82 -1.48
C ASN A 138 -0.45 9.37 -0.95
N LEU A 139 0.71 8.85 -0.53
CA LEU A 139 0.80 7.58 0.17
C LEU A 139 0.74 7.83 1.68
N TYR A 140 -0.27 7.25 2.35
CA TYR A 140 -0.34 7.18 3.82
C TYR A 140 -0.30 5.73 4.25
N MET A 141 0.75 5.35 4.97
CA MET A 141 1.02 3.96 5.32
C MET A 141 1.60 3.84 6.73
N SER A 142 1.17 2.81 7.47
CA SER A 142 1.73 2.46 8.78
C SER A 142 2.02 0.98 8.89
N LEU A 143 3.27 0.62 9.23
CA LEU A 143 3.68 -0.74 9.59
C LEU A 143 3.45 -0.94 11.09
N GLY A 144 2.57 -1.87 11.45
CA GLY A 144 2.41 -2.37 12.82
C GLY A 144 3.22 -3.64 13.03
N SER A 145 4.01 -3.70 14.11
CA SER A 145 4.86 -4.85 14.43
C SER A 145 5.03 -5.05 15.94
N ARG A 146 5.49 -6.24 16.35
CA ARG A 146 5.81 -6.59 17.74
C ARG A 146 7.26 -7.08 17.86
N PRO A 147 8.26 -6.19 17.71
CA PRO A 147 9.65 -6.61 17.73
C PRO A 147 10.11 -6.88 19.17
N TYR A 148 10.82 -7.98 19.41
CA TYR A 148 11.41 -8.25 20.73
C TYR A 148 12.80 -7.62 20.84
N VAL A 149 12.85 -6.31 21.07
CA VAL A 149 14.09 -5.52 21.12
C VAL A 149 14.09 -4.54 22.28
N ARG A 150 15.28 -4.22 22.81
CA ARG A 150 15.42 -3.20 23.86
C ARG A 150 15.18 -1.79 23.29
N PRO A 151 14.49 -0.89 24.03
CA PRO A 151 14.16 0.46 23.56
C PRO A 151 15.36 1.32 23.13
N ASP A 152 16.52 1.16 23.77
CA ASP A 152 17.75 1.88 23.43
C ASP A 152 18.23 1.61 22.01
N ARG A 153 17.96 0.41 21.46
CA ARG A 153 18.27 0.06 20.07
C ARG A 153 17.37 0.74 19.05
N MET A 154 16.25 1.31 19.48
CA MET A 154 15.23 1.86 18.59
C MET A 154 15.31 3.40 18.45
N GLN A 155 16.24 4.05 19.16
CA GLN A 155 16.42 5.50 19.10
C GLN A 155 16.70 6.01 17.68
N LEU A 156 17.42 5.23 16.86
CA LEU A 156 17.75 5.57 15.48
C LEU A 156 16.82 4.92 14.45
N PHE A 157 15.78 4.21 14.88
CA PHE A 157 14.93 3.43 13.99
C PHE A 157 14.27 4.29 12.91
N THR A 158 13.70 5.45 13.26
CA THR A 158 13.07 6.34 12.27
C THR A 158 14.07 6.83 11.23
N LEU A 159 15.30 7.16 11.65
CA LEU A 159 16.36 7.60 10.74
C LEU A 159 16.82 6.45 9.82
N TRP A 160 17.01 5.26 10.40
CA TRP A 160 17.36 4.05 9.66
C TRP A 160 16.30 3.70 8.61
N MET A 161 15.01 3.78 8.97
CA MET A 161 13.91 3.63 8.01
C MET A 161 13.95 4.70 6.93
N GLY A 162 14.25 5.96 7.29
CA GLY A 162 14.44 7.05 6.33
C GLY A 162 15.50 6.74 5.27
N VAL A 163 16.66 6.22 5.69
CA VAL A 163 17.73 5.79 4.77
C VAL A 163 17.24 4.69 3.81
N ASN A 164 16.49 3.71 4.32
CA ASN A 164 15.96 2.62 3.49
C ASN A 164 14.89 3.12 2.50
N VAL A 165 14.01 4.02 2.91
CA VAL A 165 13.02 4.63 2.01
C VAL A 165 13.71 5.47 0.94
N ALA A 166 14.68 6.31 1.31
CA ALA A 166 15.45 7.12 0.37
C ALA A 166 16.19 6.24 -0.66
N ARG A 167 16.83 5.16 -0.20
CA ARG A 167 17.48 4.18 -1.08
C ARG A 167 16.48 3.53 -2.04
N HIS A 168 15.34 3.08 -1.53
CA HIS A 168 14.32 2.45 -2.37
C HIS A 168 13.78 3.39 -3.45
N LEU A 169 13.52 4.65 -3.10
CA LEU A 169 13.06 5.66 -4.06
C LEU A 169 14.15 6.01 -5.09
N LYS A 170 15.42 6.02 -4.68
CA LYS A 170 16.56 6.20 -5.61
C LYS A 170 16.69 5.04 -6.59
N GLU A 171 16.62 3.80 -6.11
CA GLU A 171 16.76 2.60 -6.94
C GLU A 171 15.56 2.40 -7.88
N GLY A 172 14.34 2.62 -7.38
CA GLY A 172 13.12 2.37 -8.12
C GLY A 172 12.67 3.52 -9.02
N LEU A 173 12.94 4.77 -8.64
CA LEU A 173 12.46 5.97 -9.34
C LEU A 173 13.58 6.93 -9.76
N HIS A 174 14.84 6.62 -9.47
CA HIS A 174 15.99 7.50 -9.75
C HIS A 174 15.88 8.89 -9.11
N LEU A 175 15.21 8.97 -7.95
CA LEU A 175 15.07 10.22 -7.18
C LEU A 175 16.15 10.32 -6.10
N GLU A 176 16.88 11.44 -6.07
CA GLU A 176 17.83 11.73 -4.99
C GLU A 176 17.08 12.31 -3.77
N ILE A 177 16.80 11.45 -2.80
CA ILE A 177 16.05 11.81 -1.59
C ILE A 177 17.02 12.22 -0.47
N GLY A 178 16.91 13.46 -0.02
CA GLY A 178 17.58 13.96 1.17
C GLY A 178 16.85 13.58 2.47
N LEU A 179 17.61 13.43 3.55
CA LEU A 179 17.07 13.23 4.90
C LEU A 179 17.29 14.50 5.72
N LYS A 180 16.19 15.10 6.17
CA LYS A 180 16.25 16.14 7.20
C LYS A 180 15.95 15.50 8.54
N TRP A 181 16.97 15.47 9.39
CA TRP A 181 16.85 14.94 10.74
C TRP A 181 15.73 15.68 11.53
N PRO A 182 14.92 14.98 12.32
CA PRO A 182 15.01 13.54 12.64
C PRO A 182 14.19 12.60 11.75
N ASN A 183 13.28 13.11 10.90
CA ASN A 183 12.19 12.27 10.41
C ASN A 183 11.56 12.72 9.08
N ASP A 184 12.17 13.65 8.36
CA ASP A 184 11.59 14.19 7.13
C ASP A 184 12.41 13.78 5.90
N LEU A 185 11.68 13.45 4.83
CA LEU A 185 12.24 13.15 3.52
C LEU A 185 12.12 14.40 2.64
N TYR A 186 13.17 14.72 1.90
CA TYR A 186 13.26 15.92 1.06
C TYR A 186 13.64 15.55 -0.37
N PHE A 187 13.05 16.25 -1.33
CA PHE A 187 13.36 16.15 -2.75
C PHE A 187 13.37 17.58 -3.32
N ASP A 188 14.41 17.93 -4.08
CA ASP A 188 14.61 19.28 -4.63
C ASP A 188 14.44 20.42 -3.61
N GLY A 189 15.01 20.24 -2.42
CA GLY A 189 14.96 21.23 -1.34
C GLY A 189 13.59 21.40 -0.67
N LYS A 190 12.56 20.66 -1.11
CA LYS A 190 11.21 20.68 -0.55
C LYS A 190 10.91 19.40 0.22
N LYS A 191 10.00 19.49 1.19
CA LYS A 191 9.57 18.34 1.97
C LYS A 191 8.74 17.41 1.10
N LEU A 192 9.25 16.20 0.86
CA LEU A 192 8.58 15.12 0.13
C LEU A 192 7.66 14.33 1.06
N GLY A 193 8.08 14.10 2.31
CA GLY A 193 7.33 13.26 3.22
C GLY A 193 7.77 13.37 4.67
N GLY A 194 6.98 12.79 5.54
CA GLY A 194 7.25 12.71 6.97
C GLY A 194 7.11 11.28 7.48
N MET A 195 7.98 10.92 8.42
CA MET A 195 7.94 9.64 9.12
C MET A 195 7.61 9.85 10.59
N LEU A 196 6.86 8.92 11.17
CA LEU A 196 6.47 8.95 12.57
C LEU A 196 6.55 7.55 13.17
N THR A 197 7.46 7.35 14.11
CA THR A 197 7.56 6.09 14.87
C THR A 197 6.93 6.27 16.23
N GLU A 198 5.98 5.41 16.57
CA GLU A 198 5.36 5.31 17.88
C GLU A 198 5.63 3.92 18.44
N ALA A 199 5.89 3.82 19.75
CA ALA A 199 6.23 2.57 20.40
C ALA A 199 5.53 2.44 21.75
N ARG A 200 5.16 1.20 22.11
CA ARG A 200 4.78 0.84 23.48
C ARG A 200 5.82 -0.09 24.07
N VAL A 201 6.29 0.27 25.26
CA VAL A 201 7.32 -0.47 26.02
C VAL A 201 6.64 -1.12 27.21
N ASP A 202 7.02 -2.36 27.50
CA ASP A 202 6.60 -3.13 28.67
C ASP A 202 7.85 -3.75 29.30
N THR A 203 8.04 -3.56 30.60
CA THR A 203 9.05 -4.25 31.44
C THR A 203 10.41 -4.44 30.73
N ASP A 204 11.02 -3.32 30.30
CA ASP A 204 12.32 -3.19 29.61
C ASP A 204 12.40 -3.56 28.12
N TYR A 205 11.32 -4.07 27.52
CA TYR A 205 11.29 -4.42 26.10
C TYR A 205 10.24 -3.65 25.34
N LEU A 206 10.55 -3.35 24.07
CA LEU A 206 9.56 -2.80 23.17
C LEU A 206 8.58 -3.93 22.81
N ARG A 207 7.28 -3.70 23.00
CA ARG A 207 6.25 -4.71 22.74
C ARG A 207 5.53 -4.45 21.43
N GLU A 208 5.36 -3.18 21.09
CA GLU A 208 4.67 -2.73 19.89
C GLU A 208 5.44 -1.58 19.25
N LEU A 209 5.61 -1.66 17.94
CA LEU A 209 6.22 -0.62 17.13
C LEU A 209 5.31 -0.30 15.94
N ILE A 210 5.03 0.98 15.77
CA ILE A 210 4.28 1.51 14.64
C ILE A 210 5.18 2.49 13.90
N PHE A 211 5.43 2.21 12.62
CA PHE A 211 6.15 3.10 11.73
C PHE A 211 5.20 3.66 10.68
N GLY A 212 4.82 4.92 10.83
CA GLY A 212 4.05 5.68 9.87
C GLY A 212 4.93 6.42 8.88
N ILE A 213 4.50 6.45 7.62
CA ILE A 213 5.06 7.24 6.55
C ILE A 213 3.94 7.92 5.74
N GLY A 214 4.08 9.22 5.56
CA GLY A 214 3.30 10.01 4.61
C GLY A 214 4.22 10.54 3.50
N LEU A 215 3.97 10.18 2.25
CA LEU A 215 4.70 10.68 1.08
C LEU A 215 3.79 11.44 0.13
N ASN A 216 4.23 12.60 -0.32
CA ASN A 216 3.59 13.33 -1.41
C ASN A 216 4.00 12.70 -2.74
N VAL A 217 3.05 12.19 -3.54
CA VAL A 217 3.34 11.47 -4.81
C VAL A 217 2.81 12.18 -6.04
#